data_AF-A0A2P5GNV1-F1
#
_entry.id   AF-A0A2P5GNV1-F1
#
_cell.length_a   1.000
_cell.length_b   1.000
_cell.length_c   1.000
_cell.angle_alpha   90.00
_cell.angle_beta   90.00
_cell.angle_gamma   90.00
#
_symmetry.space_group_name_H-M   'P 1'
#
loop_
_entity.id
_entity.type
_entity.pdbx_description
1 polymer ?
#
loop_
_entity_poly.entity_id
_entity_poly.type
_entity_poly.pdbx_seq_one_letter_code
_entity_poly.pdbx_strand_id
1 'polypeptide(L)'
;MPEIVLPAAVREFLLAAVVPGDMTLPFHYPEPEQWIQWQRGFRVHGITGEDLTASRAGAWQPGWVVIALNGFDDPFFVDLNDAAQGFPVYYAPHGAGRWEAQRVAPTLANFHERLVALHDLAEDDSAFVHYLDSLPERQEPFWAEVRSERQEREDPVEDEIAAPSDPADWQRGKLIVTEVGGQKLKVAHLLRKTLNLSLSEVMAFIAQPPIIAGEDFHIRLRPLEASLSALGASVAFQPEGPQLETFRLNAFFTVEALIECVKAGQETGVYYDIYSASGEAFHTGEQVYIVDPETGEGDPLAFQVNGVTLHYAYAGDQFRSVVELAVEQKPAVSAEDIIRALNHYSDYDDFLDME
;
A
#
# COMPACT_ATOMS: atom_id res chain seq x y z
N MET A 1 4.71 27.39 -28.54
CA MET A 1 3.44 26.64 -28.50
C MET A 1 2.31 27.64 -28.29
N PRO A 2 1.10 27.44 -28.87
CA PRO A 2 -0.05 28.23 -28.46
C PRO A 2 -0.24 28.11 -26.95
N GLU A 3 -0.57 29.23 -26.31
CA GLU A 3 -0.78 29.29 -24.86
C GLU A 3 -2.02 28.45 -24.53
N ILE A 4 -1.81 27.31 -23.88
CA ILE A 4 -2.92 26.45 -23.45
C ILE A 4 -3.52 27.12 -22.21
N VAL A 5 -4.74 27.63 -22.35
CA VAL A 5 -5.47 28.29 -21.27
C VAL A 5 -6.28 27.25 -20.51
N LEU A 6 -6.14 27.21 -19.20
CA LEU A 6 -6.92 26.32 -18.33
C LEU A 6 -8.41 26.73 -18.36
N PRO A 7 -9.33 25.90 -18.88
CA PRO A 7 -10.75 26.22 -18.89
C PRO A 7 -11.32 26.32 -17.47
N ALA A 8 -12.31 27.19 -17.28
CA ALA A 8 -12.91 27.43 -15.95
C ALA A 8 -13.47 26.14 -15.31
N ALA A 9 -14.19 25.32 -16.06
CA ALA A 9 -14.73 24.05 -15.56
C ALA A 9 -13.63 23.06 -15.13
N VAL A 10 -12.51 23.04 -15.87
CA VAL A 10 -11.35 22.21 -15.49
C VAL A 10 -10.68 22.77 -14.24
N ARG A 11 -10.52 24.10 -14.14
CA ARG A 11 -10.00 24.75 -12.93
C ARG A 11 -10.85 24.41 -11.70
N GLU A 12 -12.18 24.50 -11.81
CA GLU A 12 -13.10 24.18 -10.71
C GLU A 12 -12.98 22.71 -10.29
N PHE A 13 -12.88 21.80 -11.25
CA PHE A 13 -12.63 20.38 -10.97
C PHE A 13 -11.30 20.15 -10.25
N LEU A 14 -10.21 20.79 -10.70
CA LEU A 14 -8.88 20.70 -10.06
C LEU A 14 -8.87 21.28 -8.65
N LEU A 15 -9.60 22.37 -8.40
CA LEU A 15 -9.72 22.95 -7.07
C LEU A 15 -10.51 22.05 -6.11
N ALA A 16 -11.47 21.28 -6.62
CA ALA A 16 -12.23 20.34 -5.81
C ALA A 16 -11.41 19.10 -5.42
N ALA A 17 -10.51 18.63 -6.31
CA ALA A 17 -9.53 17.56 -6.07
C ALA A 17 -10.09 16.37 -5.25
N VAL A 18 -11.27 15.87 -5.62
CA VAL A 18 -11.97 14.84 -4.85
C VAL A 18 -11.21 13.52 -4.97
N VAL A 19 -10.75 12.97 -3.84
CA VAL A 19 -10.06 11.67 -3.77
C VAL A 19 -11.02 10.64 -3.19
N PRO A 20 -11.57 9.70 -3.99
CA PRO A 20 -12.52 8.70 -3.49
C PRO A 20 -11.90 7.59 -2.63
N GLY A 21 -10.58 7.59 -2.44
CA GLY A 21 -9.85 6.62 -1.59
C GLY A 21 -9.41 5.33 -2.29
N ASP A 22 -9.81 5.12 -3.55
CA ASP A 22 -9.40 3.94 -4.33
C ASP A 22 -8.20 4.24 -5.24
N MET A 23 -7.17 3.39 -5.26
CA MET A 23 -5.96 3.58 -6.08
C MET A 23 -6.23 3.53 -7.58
N THR A 24 -7.34 2.94 -8.03
CA THR A 24 -7.73 2.97 -9.46
C THR A 24 -8.46 4.24 -9.87
N LEU A 25 -9.03 4.96 -8.91
CA LEU A 25 -9.74 6.21 -9.10
C LEU A 25 -8.76 7.40 -9.01
N PRO A 26 -9.18 8.62 -9.40
CA PRO A 26 -8.36 9.82 -9.24
C PRO A 26 -7.81 9.98 -7.82
N PHE A 27 -6.49 10.09 -7.72
CA PHE A 27 -5.75 10.12 -6.46
C PHE A 27 -4.85 11.34 -6.37
N HIS A 28 -4.20 11.71 -7.47
CA HIS A 28 -3.33 12.88 -7.54
C HIS A 28 -3.87 13.91 -8.54
N TYR A 29 -3.87 15.19 -8.14
CA TYR A 29 -4.37 16.30 -8.95
C TYR A 29 -3.33 17.39 -9.11
N PRO A 30 -3.23 18.03 -10.29
CA PRO A 30 -2.47 19.26 -10.43
C PRO A 30 -3.12 20.41 -9.68
N GLU A 31 -2.32 21.20 -8.97
CA GLU A 31 -2.72 22.57 -8.66
C GLU A 31 -2.99 23.33 -9.97
N PRO A 32 -4.03 24.20 -10.03
CA PRO A 32 -4.33 24.97 -11.24
C PRO A 32 -3.15 25.77 -11.80
N GLU A 33 -2.23 26.20 -10.94
CA GLU A 33 -1.02 26.95 -11.28
C GLU A 33 0.08 26.04 -11.87
N GLN A 34 0.07 24.75 -11.51
CA GLN A 34 1.06 23.75 -11.90
C GLN A 34 0.58 22.84 -13.05
N TRP A 35 -0.66 23.01 -13.51
CA TRP A 35 -1.32 22.10 -14.45
C TRP A 35 -0.55 21.84 -15.76
N ILE A 36 0.21 22.83 -16.25
CA ILE A 36 1.07 22.67 -17.43
C ILE A 36 2.22 21.69 -17.17
N GLN A 37 2.79 21.70 -15.96
CA GLN A 37 3.90 20.82 -15.58
C GLN A 37 3.47 19.35 -15.54
N TRP A 38 2.21 19.10 -15.20
CA TRP A 38 1.58 17.78 -15.20
C TRP A 38 1.38 17.17 -16.60
N GLN A 39 1.57 17.96 -17.65
CA GLN A 39 1.54 17.45 -19.02
C GLN A 39 2.89 16.84 -19.44
N ARG A 40 3.91 16.91 -18.58
CA ARG A 40 5.21 16.26 -18.79
C ARG A 40 5.05 14.75 -18.76
N GLY A 41 5.72 14.05 -19.68
CA GLY A 41 5.57 12.61 -19.86
C GLY A 41 4.43 12.22 -20.81
N PHE A 42 3.41 13.07 -20.94
CA PHE A 42 2.26 12.85 -21.82
C PHE A 42 2.34 13.66 -23.10
N ARG A 43 2.21 14.98 -22.94
CA ARG A 43 2.24 15.93 -24.05
C ARG A 43 3.63 16.47 -24.33
N VAL A 44 4.46 16.59 -23.30
CA VAL A 44 5.77 17.24 -23.41
C VAL A 44 6.82 16.34 -22.79
N HIS A 45 7.96 16.20 -23.44
CA HIS A 45 9.08 15.45 -22.88
C HIS A 45 9.61 16.17 -21.64
N GLY A 46 9.67 15.48 -20.50
CA GLY A 46 10.02 16.10 -19.20
C GLY A 46 11.43 16.73 -19.15
N ILE A 47 12.37 16.23 -19.95
CA ILE A 47 13.75 16.72 -20.05
C ILE A 47 13.94 17.69 -21.23
N THR A 48 13.63 17.28 -22.47
CA THR A 48 13.92 18.07 -23.68
C THR A 48 12.89 19.18 -23.95
N GLY A 49 11.70 19.10 -23.36
CA GLY A 49 10.61 20.03 -23.64
C GLY A 49 9.96 19.84 -25.02
N GLU A 50 10.29 18.76 -25.73
CA GLU A 50 9.71 18.46 -27.05
C GLU A 50 8.23 18.09 -26.94
N ASP A 51 7.44 18.49 -27.94
CA ASP A 51 6.03 18.09 -28.06
C ASP A 51 5.95 16.60 -28.46
N LEU A 52 5.33 15.80 -27.60
CA LEU A 52 5.11 14.36 -27.79
C LEU A 52 3.77 14.05 -28.47
N THR A 53 2.95 15.06 -28.73
CA THR A 53 1.61 14.85 -29.28
C THR A 53 1.63 14.51 -30.77
N ALA A 54 0.70 13.67 -31.22
CA ALA A 54 0.52 13.35 -32.62
C ALA A 54 -0.91 12.88 -32.93
N SER A 55 -1.39 13.15 -34.14
CA SER A 55 -2.74 12.74 -34.59
C SER A 55 -2.83 11.30 -35.07
N ARG A 56 -1.77 10.50 -34.90
CA ARG A 56 -1.79 9.06 -35.27
C ARG A 56 -2.48 8.24 -34.19
N ALA A 57 -3.12 7.13 -34.59
CA ALA A 57 -3.73 6.21 -33.64
C ALA A 57 -2.71 5.71 -32.60
N GLY A 58 -3.12 5.66 -31.33
CA GLY A 58 -2.25 5.27 -30.22
C GLY A 58 -1.30 6.35 -29.72
N ALA A 59 -1.25 7.53 -30.34
CA ALA A 59 -0.49 8.67 -29.80
C ALA A 59 -1.37 9.57 -28.93
N TRP A 60 -0.71 10.30 -28.01
CA TRP A 60 -1.37 11.32 -27.21
C TRP A 60 -1.81 12.47 -28.13
N GLN A 61 -3.10 12.81 -28.12
CA GLN A 61 -3.63 13.79 -29.07
C GLN A 61 -3.28 15.22 -28.67
N PRO A 62 -3.11 16.15 -29.62
CA PRO A 62 -2.75 17.54 -29.32
C PRO A 62 -3.67 18.25 -28.32
N GLY A 63 -4.97 17.94 -28.36
CA GLY A 63 -5.99 18.53 -27.47
C GLY A 63 -6.13 17.84 -26.11
N TRP A 64 -5.52 16.67 -25.92
CA TRP A 64 -5.65 15.91 -24.67
C TRP A 64 -4.79 16.52 -23.57
N VAL A 65 -5.42 16.74 -22.41
CA VAL A 65 -4.77 17.25 -21.21
C VAL A 65 -5.14 16.43 -19.99
N VAL A 66 -4.12 16.05 -19.22
CA VAL A 66 -4.28 15.33 -17.95
C VAL A 66 -4.88 16.26 -16.91
N ILE A 67 -5.90 15.76 -16.21
CA ILE A 67 -6.63 16.45 -15.15
C ILE A 67 -6.52 15.74 -13.79
N ALA A 68 -6.17 14.45 -13.76
CA ALA A 68 -5.82 13.72 -12.55
C ALA A 68 -5.01 12.47 -12.93
N LEU A 69 -4.30 11.90 -11.95
CA LEU A 69 -3.69 10.58 -12.04
C LEU A 69 -4.29 9.67 -10.96
N ASN A 70 -4.42 8.38 -11.22
CA ASN A 70 -4.70 7.39 -10.17
C ASN A 70 -3.43 7.03 -9.38
N GLY A 71 -3.52 6.12 -8.41
CA GLY A 71 -2.39 5.68 -7.59
C GLY A 71 -1.34 4.84 -8.32
N PHE A 72 -1.58 4.50 -9.59
CA PHE A 72 -0.63 3.83 -10.50
C PHE A 72 -0.07 4.78 -11.56
N ASP A 73 -0.25 6.08 -11.36
CA ASP A 73 0.07 7.15 -12.29
C ASP A 73 -0.74 7.14 -13.59
N ASP A 74 -1.87 6.43 -13.69
CA ASP A 74 -2.71 6.40 -14.89
C ASP A 74 -3.55 7.67 -15.07
N PRO A 75 -3.63 8.23 -16.30
CA PRO A 75 -4.17 9.53 -16.54
C PRO A 75 -5.68 9.49 -16.72
N PHE A 76 -6.35 10.37 -15.99
CA PHE A 76 -7.65 10.90 -16.39
C PHE A 76 -7.43 12.19 -17.16
N PHE A 77 -8.04 12.31 -18.34
CA PHE A 77 -7.81 13.43 -19.23
C PHE A 77 -9.07 13.84 -19.98
N VAL A 78 -9.04 15.05 -20.53
CA VAL A 78 -10.09 15.62 -21.38
C VAL A 78 -9.48 16.14 -22.68
N ASP A 79 -10.28 16.26 -23.73
CA ASP A 79 -9.90 17.00 -24.92
C ASP A 79 -10.39 18.46 -24.81
N LEU A 80 -9.46 19.42 -24.92
CA LEU A 80 -9.78 20.84 -24.87
C LEU A 80 -10.71 21.30 -26.01
N ASN A 81 -10.79 20.55 -27.11
CA ASN A 81 -11.70 20.84 -28.22
C ASN A 81 -13.15 20.47 -27.90
N ASP A 82 -13.41 19.68 -26.85
CA ASP A 82 -14.73 19.17 -26.47
C ASP A 82 -15.45 20.01 -25.41
N ALA A 83 -15.08 21.29 -25.30
CA ALA A 83 -15.73 22.24 -24.39
C ALA A 83 -17.27 22.32 -24.62
N ALA A 84 -17.72 22.26 -25.88
CA ALA A 84 -19.16 22.28 -26.20
C ALA A 84 -19.90 21.00 -25.76
N GLN A 85 -19.17 19.91 -25.49
CA GLN A 85 -19.70 18.65 -24.99
C GLN A 85 -19.57 18.54 -23.46
N GLY A 86 -19.08 19.58 -22.79
CA GLY A 86 -18.88 19.58 -21.34
C GLY A 86 -17.65 18.79 -20.87
N PHE A 87 -16.63 18.67 -21.73
CA PHE A 87 -15.39 17.94 -21.45
C PHE A 87 -15.63 16.48 -21.01
N PRO A 88 -16.01 15.57 -21.93
CA PRO A 88 -16.05 14.14 -21.62
C PRO A 88 -14.70 13.68 -21.04
N VAL A 89 -14.76 12.83 -20.02
CA VAL A 89 -13.56 12.37 -19.31
C VAL A 89 -13.15 11.01 -19.83
N TYR A 90 -11.85 10.88 -20.07
CA TYR A 90 -11.22 9.68 -20.58
C TYR A 90 -10.16 9.15 -19.62
N TYR A 91 -9.93 7.85 -19.69
CA TYR A 91 -8.91 7.11 -18.99
C TYR A 91 -8.08 6.29 -19.99
N ALA A 92 -6.79 6.08 -19.74
CA ALA A 92 -5.96 5.17 -20.52
C ALA A 92 -4.79 4.63 -19.69
N PRO A 93 -4.68 3.30 -19.46
CA PRO A 93 -3.60 2.75 -18.65
C PRO A 93 -2.21 3.01 -19.27
N HIS A 94 -1.20 3.27 -18.43
CA HIS A 94 0.19 3.44 -18.80
C HIS A 94 0.83 2.13 -19.24
N GLY A 95 1.99 2.24 -19.90
CA GLY A 95 2.90 1.11 -20.10
C GLY A 95 2.66 0.25 -21.35
N ALA A 96 1.60 0.50 -22.14
CA ALA A 96 1.30 -0.29 -23.35
C ALA A 96 2.03 0.17 -24.62
N GLY A 97 2.85 1.23 -24.57
CA GLY A 97 3.51 1.82 -25.75
C GLY A 97 2.55 2.52 -26.73
N ARG A 98 1.27 2.63 -26.37
CA ARG A 98 0.21 3.33 -27.10
C ARG A 98 -0.90 3.76 -26.13
N TRP A 99 -1.61 4.82 -26.47
CA TRP A 99 -2.75 5.34 -25.71
C TRP A 99 -4.08 4.89 -26.33
N GLU A 100 -4.90 4.20 -25.56
CA GLU A 100 -6.27 3.84 -25.92
C GLU A 100 -7.25 4.52 -24.97
N ALA A 101 -7.87 5.61 -25.41
CA ALA A 101 -8.81 6.38 -24.61
C ALA A 101 -10.11 5.61 -24.38
N GLN A 102 -10.45 5.37 -23.12
CA GLN A 102 -11.71 4.83 -22.67
C GLN A 102 -12.54 5.97 -22.07
N ARG A 103 -13.77 6.19 -22.54
CA ARG A 103 -14.62 7.25 -21.97
C ARG A 103 -15.21 6.76 -20.65
N VAL A 104 -14.88 7.43 -19.56
CA VAL A 104 -15.34 7.07 -18.21
C VAL A 104 -16.51 7.93 -17.74
N ALA A 105 -16.69 9.13 -18.30
CA ALA A 105 -17.84 9.97 -18.02
C ALA A 105 -18.23 10.81 -19.24
N PRO A 106 -19.52 11.13 -19.41
CA PRO A 106 -20.00 11.89 -20.56
C PRO A 106 -19.63 13.38 -20.47
N THR A 107 -19.45 13.90 -19.25
CA THR A 107 -19.01 15.27 -18.97
C THR A 107 -18.13 15.29 -17.72
N LEU A 108 -17.31 16.34 -17.58
CA LEU A 108 -16.49 16.58 -16.40
C LEU A 108 -17.35 16.77 -15.14
N ALA A 109 -18.52 17.41 -15.28
CA ALA A 109 -19.47 17.58 -14.18
C ALA A 109 -20.00 16.22 -13.68
N ASN A 110 -20.40 15.33 -14.60
CA ASN A 110 -20.86 14.00 -14.19
C ASN A 110 -19.73 13.15 -13.60
N PHE A 111 -18.50 13.33 -14.06
CA PHE A 111 -17.36 12.68 -13.43
C PHE A 111 -17.17 13.17 -12.00
N HIS A 112 -17.18 14.49 -11.79
CA HIS A 112 -17.08 15.09 -10.46
C HIS A 112 -18.17 14.59 -9.50
N GLU A 113 -19.44 14.61 -9.92
CA GLU A 113 -20.57 14.09 -9.14
C GLU A 113 -20.37 12.64 -8.73
N ARG A 114 -19.81 11.81 -9.62
CA ARG A 114 -19.48 10.42 -9.32
C ARG A 114 -18.37 10.31 -8.29
N LEU A 115 -17.29 11.07 -8.44
CA LEU A 115 -16.18 11.04 -7.48
C LEU A 115 -16.64 11.45 -6.08
N VAL A 116 -17.51 12.46 -5.97
CA VAL A 116 -18.11 12.85 -4.67
C VAL A 116 -18.96 11.72 -4.10
N ALA A 117 -19.86 11.14 -4.90
CA ALA A 117 -20.69 10.02 -4.43
C ALA A 117 -19.84 8.81 -4.01
N LEU A 118 -18.79 8.48 -4.78
CA LEU A 118 -17.89 7.37 -4.46
C LEU A 118 -17.04 7.66 -3.22
N HIS A 119 -16.62 8.91 -3.01
CA HIS A 119 -15.94 9.35 -1.80
C HIS A 119 -16.85 9.19 -0.56
N ASP A 120 -18.10 9.63 -0.65
CA ASP A 120 -19.07 9.50 0.45
C ASP A 120 -19.42 8.03 0.78
N LEU A 121 -19.27 7.14 -0.21
CA LEU A 121 -19.51 5.70 -0.11
C LEU A 121 -18.23 4.90 0.12
N ALA A 122 -17.08 5.55 0.34
CA ALA A 122 -15.78 4.89 0.36
C ALA A 122 -15.60 3.85 1.48
N GLU A 123 -16.47 3.83 2.48
CA GLU A 123 -16.44 2.87 3.60
C GLU A 123 -17.53 1.78 3.48
N ASP A 124 -18.44 1.86 2.50
CA ASP A 124 -19.53 0.89 2.31
C ASP A 124 -19.43 0.25 0.92
N ASP A 125 -18.72 -0.87 0.83
CA ASP A 125 -18.47 -1.59 -0.41
C ASP A 125 -19.76 -2.01 -1.14
N SER A 126 -20.79 -2.38 -0.38
CA SER A 126 -22.08 -2.76 -0.94
C SER A 126 -22.79 -1.58 -1.59
N ALA A 127 -22.84 -0.43 -0.88
CA ALA A 127 -23.43 0.79 -1.41
C ALA A 127 -22.61 1.38 -2.57
N PHE A 128 -21.28 1.30 -2.50
CA PHE A 128 -20.37 1.71 -3.56
C PHE A 128 -20.60 0.89 -4.84
N VAL A 129 -20.61 -0.44 -4.74
CA VAL A 129 -20.89 -1.34 -5.86
C VAL A 129 -22.29 -1.11 -6.42
N HIS A 130 -23.30 -0.94 -5.56
CA HIS A 130 -24.66 -0.63 -5.99
C HIS A 130 -24.74 0.69 -6.76
N TYR A 131 -24.01 1.71 -6.31
CA TYR A 131 -23.89 2.98 -7.02
C TYR A 131 -23.29 2.78 -8.41
N LEU A 132 -22.18 2.05 -8.53
CA LEU A 132 -21.56 1.74 -9.82
C LEU A 132 -22.51 1.00 -10.77
N ASP A 133 -23.29 0.05 -10.26
CA ASP A 133 -24.27 -0.69 -11.05
C ASP A 133 -25.46 0.17 -11.51
N SER A 134 -25.69 1.32 -10.87
CA SER A 134 -26.69 2.30 -11.30
C SER A 134 -26.22 3.17 -12.48
N LEU A 135 -24.91 3.22 -12.74
CA LEU A 135 -24.35 4.08 -13.78
C LEU A 135 -24.72 3.59 -15.19
N PRO A 136 -24.98 4.51 -16.15
CA PRO A 136 -25.15 4.15 -17.56
C PRO A 136 -23.93 3.41 -18.14
N GLU A 137 -22.73 3.77 -17.71
CA GLU A 137 -21.43 3.27 -18.17
C GLU A 137 -20.94 2.04 -17.38
N ARG A 138 -21.79 1.40 -16.57
CA ARG A 138 -21.41 0.24 -15.72
C ARG A 138 -20.79 -0.97 -16.44
N GLN A 139 -20.89 -1.00 -17.76
CA GLN A 139 -20.33 -2.04 -18.64
C GLN A 139 -19.06 -1.57 -19.37
N GLU A 140 -18.69 -0.29 -19.26
CA GLU A 140 -17.42 0.21 -19.79
C GLU A 140 -16.26 -0.45 -19.01
N PRO A 141 -15.15 -0.81 -19.68
CA PRO A 141 -14.11 -1.63 -19.08
C PRO A 141 -13.56 -1.07 -17.77
N PHE A 142 -13.28 0.24 -17.72
CA PHE A 142 -12.83 0.93 -16.52
C PHE A 142 -13.77 0.72 -15.32
N TRP A 143 -15.08 0.99 -15.46
CA TRP A 143 -16.01 0.83 -14.34
C TRP A 143 -16.25 -0.63 -13.98
N ALA A 144 -16.09 -1.55 -14.94
CA ALA A 144 -16.14 -2.98 -14.66
C ALA A 144 -14.94 -3.43 -13.82
N GLU A 145 -13.75 -2.88 -14.09
CA GLU A 145 -12.51 -3.13 -13.33
C GLU A 145 -12.61 -2.56 -11.91
N VAL A 146 -12.97 -1.27 -11.76
CA VAL A 146 -13.19 -0.65 -10.44
C VAL A 146 -14.20 -1.44 -9.60
N ARG A 147 -15.29 -1.92 -10.23
CA ARG A 147 -16.27 -2.78 -9.55
C ARG A 147 -15.68 -4.14 -9.18
N SER A 148 -14.93 -4.77 -10.08
CA SER A 148 -14.31 -6.09 -9.82
C SER A 148 -13.36 -5.99 -8.64
N GLU A 149 -12.49 -4.97 -8.60
CA GLU A 149 -11.58 -4.74 -7.48
C GLU A 149 -12.32 -4.50 -6.17
N ARG A 150 -13.44 -3.78 -6.20
CA ARG A 150 -14.26 -3.56 -5.01
C ARG A 150 -15.02 -4.80 -4.54
N GLN A 151 -15.41 -5.69 -5.46
CA GLN A 151 -16.07 -6.97 -5.14
C GLN A 151 -15.07 -8.06 -4.74
N GLU A 152 -13.84 -7.97 -5.24
CA GLU A 152 -12.71 -8.83 -4.91
C GLU A 152 -11.90 -8.33 -3.72
N ARG A 153 -12.15 -7.09 -3.28
CA ARG A 153 -11.89 -6.67 -1.92
C ARG A 153 -12.71 -7.62 -1.08
N GLU A 154 -12.05 -8.69 -0.64
CA GLU A 154 -12.46 -9.38 0.56
C GLU A 154 -12.74 -8.25 1.54
N ASP A 155 -13.90 -8.29 2.23
CA ASP A 155 -14.09 -7.44 3.42
C ASP A 155 -12.70 -7.35 4.04
N PRO A 156 -12.20 -6.16 4.43
CA PRO A 156 -11.32 -6.24 5.56
C PRO A 156 -12.16 -7.06 6.54
N VAL A 157 -11.78 -8.35 6.70
CA VAL A 157 -11.63 -8.91 8.01
C VAL A 157 -11.09 -7.69 8.72
N GLU A 158 -11.90 -7.12 9.61
CA GLU A 158 -11.40 -6.16 10.58
C GLU A 158 -10.27 -6.93 11.25
N ASP A 159 -9.14 -6.96 10.58
CA ASP A 159 -7.84 -7.06 11.10
C ASP A 159 -7.66 -5.61 11.64
N GLU A 160 -8.52 -5.21 12.61
CA GLU A 160 -7.98 -5.15 13.96
C GLU A 160 -7.05 -6.34 13.99
N ILE A 161 -5.75 -6.12 13.73
CA ILE A 161 -4.76 -7.16 14.00
C ILE A 161 -4.94 -7.37 15.49
N ALA A 162 -5.93 -8.18 15.83
CA ALA A 162 -6.21 -8.67 17.13
C ALA A 162 -4.92 -9.40 17.35
N ALA A 163 -4.11 -8.87 18.27
CA ALA A 163 -2.93 -9.53 18.78
C ALA A 163 -3.24 -11.03 18.75
N PRO A 164 -2.48 -11.83 17.99
CA PRO A 164 -2.95 -13.10 17.48
C PRO A 164 -3.57 -13.90 18.61
N SER A 165 -4.67 -14.60 18.30
CA SER A 165 -5.27 -15.50 19.27
C SER A 165 -4.28 -16.55 19.80
N ASP A 166 -3.18 -16.81 19.06
CA ASP A 166 -2.06 -17.64 19.48
C ASP A 166 -0.69 -16.94 19.25
N PRO A 167 0.11 -16.67 20.31
CA PRO A 167 1.48 -16.18 20.19
C PRO A 167 2.39 -17.02 19.26
N ALA A 168 2.06 -18.29 19.01
CA ALA A 168 2.79 -19.14 18.06
C ALA A 168 2.73 -18.64 16.62
N ASP A 169 1.73 -17.83 16.27
CA ASP A 169 1.53 -17.33 14.91
C ASP A 169 2.60 -16.30 14.48
N TRP A 170 3.28 -15.68 15.43
CA TRP A 170 4.42 -14.79 15.19
C TRP A 170 5.75 -15.53 14.98
N GLN A 171 5.71 -16.85 14.84
CA GLN A 171 6.86 -17.62 14.43
C GLN A 171 7.08 -17.46 12.92
N ARG A 172 8.31 -17.10 12.51
CA ARG A 172 8.73 -17.21 11.10
C ARG A 172 8.91 -18.66 10.74
N GLY A 173 8.69 -18.99 9.47
CA GLY A 173 8.89 -20.35 8.99
C GLY A 173 8.46 -20.53 7.55
N LYS A 174 8.33 -21.80 7.17
CA LYS A 174 8.00 -22.21 5.81
C LYS A 174 6.69 -22.94 5.80
N LEU A 175 5.81 -22.58 4.87
CA LEU A 175 4.60 -23.35 4.60
C LEU A 175 4.93 -24.46 3.61
N ILE A 176 4.81 -25.71 4.05
CA ILE A 176 5.23 -26.87 3.27
C ILE A 176 4.01 -27.69 2.83
N VAL A 177 3.81 -27.83 1.53
CA VAL A 177 2.85 -28.78 0.96
C VAL A 177 3.52 -30.15 0.89
N THR A 178 3.03 -31.09 1.69
CA THR A 178 3.52 -32.48 1.75
C THR A 178 2.78 -33.37 0.75
N GLU A 179 1.52 -33.07 0.46
CA GLU A 179 0.72 -33.74 -0.57
C GLU A 179 -0.18 -32.75 -1.31
N VAL A 180 -0.20 -32.80 -2.64
CA VAL A 180 -0.97 -31.86 -3.48
C VAL A 180 -2.48 -32.19 -3.50
N GLY A 181 -2.86 -33.40 -3.09
CA GLY A 181 -4.26 -33.82 -3.04
C GLY A 181 -4.92 -34.06 -4.40
N GLY A 182 -6.25 -34.12 -4.39
CA GLY A 182 -7.07 -34.47 -5.57
C GLY A 182 -7.23 -33.35 -6.60
N GLN A 183 -7.18 -32.08 -6.19
CA GLN A 183 -7.41 -30.92 -7.08
C GLN A 183 -6.11 -30.33 -7.65
N LYS A 184 -5.25 -31.19 -8.22
CA LYS A 184 -3.88 -30.84 -8.64
C LYS A 184 -3.76 -29.59 -9.52
N LEU A 185 -4.66 -29.41 -10.48
CA LEU A 185 -4.63 -28.26 -11.39
C LEU A 185 -4.96 -26.94 -10.69
N LYS A 186 -5.84 -26.95 -9.69
CA LYS A 186 -6.18 -25.76 -8.90
C LYS A 186 -5.06 -25.41 -7.93
N VAL A 187 -4.45 -26.41 -7.31
CA VAL A 187 -3.26 -26.21 -6.45
C VAL A 187 -2.09 -25.67 -7.29
N ALA A 188 -1.87 -26.21 -8.49
CA ALA A 188 -0.87 -25.67 -9.41
C ALA A 188 -1.18 -24.22 -9.81
N HIS A 189 -2.45 -23.86 -10.06
CA HIS A 189 -2.80 -22.48 -10.37
C HIS A 189 -2.53 -21.53 -9.21
N LEU A 190 -2.90 -21.92 -7.98
CA LEU A 190 -2.65 -21.13 -6.77
C LEU A 190 -1.15 -20.94 -6.55
N LEU A 191 -0.37 -22.02 -6.53
CA LEU A 191 1.09 -21.95 -6.35
C LEU A 191 1.77 -21.15 -7.46
N ARG A 192 1.27 -21.21 -8.70
CA ARG A 192 1.78 -20.41 -9.81
C ARG A 192 1.64 -18.91 -9.53
N LYS A 193 0.47 -18.50 -9.03
CA LYS A 193 0.19 -17.10 -8.67
C LYS A 193 1.08 -16.67 -7.49
N THR A 194 1.14 -17.47 -6.44
CA THR A 194 1.86 -17.14 -5.20
C THR A 194 3.38 -17.10 -5.39
N LEU A 195 3.95 -18.06 -6.12
CA LEU A 195 5.41 -18.18 -6.31
C LEU A 195 5.89 -17.50 -7.60
N ASN A 196 5.00 -16.87 -8.36
CA ASN A 196 5.27 -16.25 -9.66
C ASN A 196 6.00 -17.18 -10.65
N LEU A 197 5.59 -18.45 -10.71
CA LEU A 197 6.21 -19.46 -11.57
C LEU A 197 5.53 -19.54 -12.95
N SER A 198 6.22 -20.08 -13.95
CA SER A 198 5.59 -20.52 -15.20
C SER A 198 4.76 -21.79 -15.01
N LEU A 199 3.91 -22.10 -15.99
CA LEU A 199 3.12 -23.35 -15.98
C LEU A 199 4.02 -24.59 -15.99
N SER A 200 5.14 -24.58 -16.71
CA SER A 200 6.09 -25.70 -16.72
C SER A 200 6.80 -25.88 -15.39
N GLU A 201 7.19 -24.78 -14.75
CA GLU A 201 7.89 -24.80 -13.46
C GLU A 201 6.97 -25.29 -12.35
N VAL A 202 5.73 -24.77 -12.28
CA VAL A 202 4.79 -25.20 -11.23
C VAL A 202 4.39 -26.67 -11.40
N MET A 203 4.27 -27.17 -12.63
CA MET A 203 3.97 -28.58 -12.90
C MET A 203 5.12 -29.51 -12.50
N ALA A 204 6.37 -29.07 -12.65
CA ALA A 204 7.53 -29.79 -12.12
C ALA A 204 7.56 -29.75 -10.57
N PHE A 205 7.23 -28.60 -9.98
CA PHE A 205 7.15 -28.39 -8.53
C PHE A 205 6.14 -29.32 -7.88
N ILE A 206 4.90 -29.39 -8.41
CA ILE A 206 3.85 -30.26 -7.85
C ILE A 206 4.07 -31.76 -8.06
N ALA A 207 5.02 -32.14 -8.91
CA ALA A 207 5.37 -33.53 -9.14
C ALA A 207 6.34 -34.09 -8.07
N GLN A 208 6.97 -33.22 -7.26
CA GLN A 208 8.03 -33.59 -6.32
C GLN A 208 7.83 -32.92 -4.94
N PRO A 209 6.82 -33.33 -4.15
CA PRO A 209 6.74 -32.91 -2.75
C PRO A 209 7.92 -33.43 -1.91
N PRO A 210 8.28 -32.75 -0.80
CA PRO A 210 7.63 -31.57 -0.22
C PRO A 210 7.92 -30.27 -0.99
N ILE A 211 6.95 -29.36 -1.02
CA ILE A 211 7.01 -28.08 -1.74
C ILE A 211 6.96 -26.94 -0.73
N ILE A 212 7.89 -25.98 -0.81
CA ILE A 212 7.79 -24.72 -0.07
C ILE A 212 6.82 -23.82 -0.84
N ALA A 213 5.66 -23.57 -0.25
CA ALA A 213 4.60 -22.74 -0.83
C ALA A 213 4.74 -21.26 -0.46
N GLY A 214 5.45 -20.95 0.62
CA GLY A 214 5.73 -19.59 1.08
C GLY A 214 6.65 -19.59 2.30
N GLU A 215 7.33 -18.47 2.54
CA GLU A 215 8.20 -18.24 3.69
C GLU A 215 7.87 -16.88 4.30
N ASP A 216 7.32 -16.88 5.52
CA ASP A 216 6.95 -15.67 6.26
C ASP A 216 6.60 -16.03 7.72
N PHE A 217 6.05 -15.08 8.47
CA PHE A 217 5.32 -15.32 9.71
C PHE A 217 4.08 -16.18 9.45
N HIS A 218 3.80 -17.13 10.36
CA HIS A 218 2.68 -18.06 10.19
C HIS A 218 1.35 -17.31 10.01
N ILE A 219 1.12 -16.22 10.76
CA ILE A 219 -0.06 -15.36 10.60
C ILE A 219 -0.29 -14.91 9.15
N ARG A 220 0.76 -14.47 8.46
CA ARG A 220 0.70 -14.01 7.05
C ARG A 220 0.56 -15.17 6.06
N LEU A 221 0.93 -16.39 6.47
CA LEU A 221 0.80 -17.61 5.67
C LEU A 221 -0.55 -18.32 5.86
N ARG A 222 -1.35 -17.99 6.89
CA ARG A 222 -2.64 -18.65 7.17
C ARG A 222 -3.63 -18.60 5.98
N PRO A 223 -3.80 -17.48 5.24
CA PRO A 223 -4.72 -17.46 4.10
C PRO A 223 -4.31 -18.45 3.00
N LEU A 224 -3.00 -18.56 2.75
CA LEU A 224 -2.44 -19.52 1.79
C LEU A 224 -2.61 -20.97 2.29
N GLU A 225 -2.34 -21.22 3.57
CA GLU A 225 -2.55 -22.53 4.22
C GLU A 225 -4.00 -23.00 4.12
N ALA A 226 -4.95 -22.11 4.44
CA ALA A 226 -6.38 -22.38 4.35
C ALA A 226 -6.81 -22.67 2.91
N SER A 227 -6.33 -21.87 1.95
CA SER A 227 -6.62 -22.04 0.52
C SER A 227 -6.11 -23.38 -0.03
N LEU A 228 -4.86 -23.73 0.29
CA LEU A 228 -4.27 -25.00 -0.11
C LEU A 228 -5.01 -26.20 0.52
N SER A 229 -5.33 -26.10 1.82
CA SER A 229 -6.05 -27.15 2.55
C SER A 229 -7.48 -27.34 2.01
N ALA A 230 -8.19 -26.27 1.67
CA ALA A 230 -9.53 -26.31 1.07
C ALA A 230 -9.52 -26.97 -0.33
N LEU A 231 -8.41 -26.86 -1.06
CA LEU A 231 -8.21 -27.58 -2.32
C LEU A 231 -7.87 -29.07 -2.13
N GLY A 232 -7.70 -29.51 -0.88
CA GLY A 232 -7.41 -30.88 -0.48
C GLY A 232 -5.92 -31.21 -0.42
N ALA A 233 -5.04 -30.20 -0.42
CA ALA A 233 -3.62 -30.42 -0.18
C ALA A 233 -3.36 -30.66 1.32
N SER A 234 -2.35 -31.47 1.63
CA SER A 234 -1.81 -31.57 2.99
C SER A 234 -0.68 -30.55 3.13
N VAL A 235 -0.82 -29.68 4.13
CA VAL A 235 0.08 -28.54 4.36
C VAL A 235 0.54 -28.58 5.82
N ALA A 236 1.79 -28.22 6.05
CA ALA A 236 2.36 -28.09 7.39
C ALA A 236 3.22 -26.82 7.45
N PHE A 237 3.02 -26.02 8.50
CA PHE A 237 3.94 -24.95 8.83
C PHE A 237 5.17 -25.52 9.55
N GLN A 238 6.36 -25.20 9.05
CA GLN A 238 7.64 -25.55 9.67
C GLN A 238 8.29 -24.28 10.24
N PRO A 239 8.32 -24.12 11.58
CA PRO A 239 9.02 -23.03 12.25
C PRO A 239 10.50 -22.93 11.88
N GLU A 240 10.99 -21.70 11.72
CA GLU A 240 12.40 -21.37 11.57
C GLU A 240 12.79 -20.21 12.50
N GLY A 241 13.91 -20.36 13.19
CA GLY A 241 14.39 -19.35 14.14
C GLY A 241 13.62 -19.30 15.46
N PRO A 242 13.89 -18.30 16.30
CA PRO A 242 13.18 -18.12 17.57
C PRO A 242 11.75 -17.64 17.33
N GLN A 243 10.86 -17.95 18.28
CA GLN A 243 9.53 -17.36 18.33
C GLN A 243 9.66 -15.88 18.67
N LEU A 244 8.97 -15.03 17.91
CA LEU A 244 8.95 -13.60 18.21
C LEU A 244 8.21 -13.36 19.52
N GLU A 245 8.69 -12.40 20.31
CA GLU A 245 7.90 -11.92 21.43
C GLU A 245 6.64 -11.22 20.92
N THR A 246 5.53 -11.37 21.64
CA THR A 246 4.27 -10.69 21.28
C THR A 246 4.27 -9.27 21.84
N PHE A 247 4.14 -8.30 20.94
CA PHE A 247 3.97 -6.88 21.25
C PHE A 247 2.80 -6.68 22.20
N ARG A 248 3.03 -5.90 23.25
CA ARG A 248 2.01 -5.57 24.26
C ARG A 248 2.40 -4.30 25.00
N LEU A 249 1.42 -3.45 25.28
CA LEU A 249 1.61 -2.28 26.13
C LEU A 249 1.88 -2.70 27.57
N ASN A 250 2.47 -1.79 28.35
CA ASN A 250 2.85 -1.96 29.75
C ASN A 250 3.80 -3.15 29.96
N ALA A 251 4.76 -3.32 29.05
CA ALA A 251 5.76 -4.38 29.14
C ALA A 251 7.14 -3.90 28.70
N PHE A 252 8.16 -4.61 29.17
CA PHE A 252 9.53 -4.44 28.72
C PHE A 252 9.80 -5.31 27.50
N PHE A 253 10.56 -4.75 26.57
CA PHE A 253 11.14 -5.43 25.42
C PHE A 253 12.64 -5.14 25.38
N THR A 254 13.44 -6.03 24.81
CA THR A 254 14.73 -5.54 24.29
C THR A 254 14.46 -4.66 23.07
N VAL A 255 15.31 -3.68 22.79
CA VAL A 255 15.18 -2.86 21.57
C VAL A 255 15.12 -3.74 20.32
N GLU A 256 15.89 -4.82 20.27
CA GLU A 256 15.85 -5.78 19.15
C GLU A 256 14.52 -6.52 19.06
N ALA A 257 13.95 -6.95 20.18
CA ALA A 257 12.64 -7.61 20.17
C ALA A 257 11.56 -6.66 19.67
N LEU A 258 11.62 -5.38 20.04
CA LEU A 258 10.71 -4.36 19.52
C LEU A 258 10.92 -4.09 18.03
N ILE A 259 12.16 -4.00 17.56
CA ILE A 259 12.47 -3.89 16.12
C ILE A 259 11.86 -5.06 15.34
N GLU A 260 11.98 -6.28 15.87
CA GLU A 260 11.43 -7.46 15.22
C GLU A 260 9.89 -7.49 15.28
N CYS A 261 9.26 -6.92 16.32
CA CYS A 261 7.81 -6.68 16.35
C CYS A 261 7.39 -5.74 15.21
N VAL A 262 8.13 -4.65 15.02
CA VAL A 262 7.88 -3.67 13.95
C VAL A 262 8.05 -4.26 12.57
N LYS A 263 9.11 -5.04 12.35
CA LYS A 263 9.29 -5.78 11.09
C LYS A 263 8.14 -6.76 10.81
N ALA A 264 7.56 -7.33 11.86
CA ALA A 264 6.40 -8.21 11.76
C ALA A 264 5.08 -7.43 11.63
N GLY A 265 5.08 -6.13 11.93
CA GLY A 265 3.91 -5.24 11.94
C GLY A 265 2.94 -5.49 13.09
N GLN A 266 3.39 -6.04 14.22
CA GLN A 266 2.50 -6.43 15.33
C GLN A 266 1.78 -5.25 15.99
N GLU A 267 2.43 -4.10 15.97
CA GLU A 267 2.01 -2.85 16.58
C GLU A 267 1.28 -1.92 15.62
N THR A 268 1.02 -2.37 14.38
CA THR A 268 0.26 -1.60 13.39
C THR A 268 -1.12 -1.24 13.97
N GLY A 269 -1.48 0.04 13.90
CA GLY A 269 -2.73 0.56 14.46
C GLY A 269 -2.71 0.81 15.97
N VAL A 270 -1.60 0.55 16.66
CA VAL A 270 -1.43 0.87 18.09
C VAL A 270 -0.63 2.16 18.23
N TYR A 271 -1.16 3.12 18.98
CA TYR A 271 -0.41 4.29 19.43
C TYR A 271 0.31 3.97 20.74
N TYR A 272 1.61 4.20 20.79
CA TYR A 272 2.44 3.89 21.96
C TYR A 272 3.65 4.82 22.03
N ASP A 273 4.16 5.00 23.25
CA ASP A 273 5.45 5.65 23.52
C ASP A 273 6.46 4.63 24.04
N ILE A 274 7.73 4.91 23.78
CA ILE A 274 8.88 4.10 24.17
C ILE A 274 9.70 4.89 25.17
N TYR A 275 10.01 4.26 26.30
CA TYR A 275 10.84 4.83 27.33
C TYR A 275 12.02 3.93 27.66
N SER A 276 13.14 4.56 28.02
CA SER A 276 14.38 3.88 28.38
C SER A 276 15.05 4.50 29.60
N ALA A 277 15.86 3.69 30.30
CA ALA A 277 16.76 4.17 31.34
C ALA A 277 17.94 5.01 30.78
N SER A 278 18.32 4.82 29.51
CA SER A 278 19.38 5.59 28.83
C SER A 278 18.84 6.81 28.07
N GLY A 279 17.51 6.95 27.96
CA GLY A 279 16.87 7.98 27.14
C GLY A 279 16.86 7.60 25.66
N GLU A 280 17.22 8.54 24.78
CA GLU A 280 17.10 8.37 23.32
C GLU A 280 18.28 7.62 22.67
N ALA A 281 19.37 7.38 23.40
CA ALA A 281 20.56 6.70 22.89
C ALA A 281 20.54 5.20 23.22
N PHE A 282 19.94 4.41 22.33
CA PHE A 282 19.81 2.97 22.48
C PHE A 282 21.13 2.22 22.32
N HIS A 283 21.25 1.10 23.05
CA HIS A 283 22.33 0.14 22.91
C HIS A 283 21.81 -1.29 22.70
N THR A 284 22.63 -2.16 22.13
CA THR A 284 22.30 -3.57 21.95
C THR A 284 21.98 -4.24 23.29
N GLY A 285 20.84 -4.94 23.34
CA GLY A 285 20.31 -5.64 24.51
C GLY A 285 19.62 -4.73 25.53
N GLU A 286 19.49 -3.43 25.23
CA GLU A 286 18.83 -2.49 26.11
C GLU A 286 17.34 -2.80 26.29
N GLN A 287 16.83 -2.60 27.50
CA GLN A 287 15.42 -2.77 27.83
C GLN A 287 14.68 -1.45 27.68
N VAL A 288 13.61 -1.47 26.88
CA VAL A 288 12.67 -0.36 26.71
C VAL A 288 11.31 -0.75 27.24
N TYR A 289 10.57 0.23 27.77
CA TYR A 289 9.22 0.04 28.29
C TYR A 289 8.21 0.72 27.36
N ILE A 290 7.20 -0.03 26.95
CA ILE A 290 6.18 0.41 25.99
C ILE A 290 4.91 0.76 26.75
N VAL A 291 4.37 1.95 26.51
CA VAL A 291 3.16 2.46 27.18
C VAL A 291 2.22 3.12 26.19
N ASP A 292 0.95 3.23 26.58
CA ASP A 292 -0.01 4.10 25.90
C ASP A 292 0.45 5.57 26.02
N PRO A 293 0.40 6.38 24.95
CA PRO A 293 0.81 7.77 25.01
C PRO A 293 -0.03 8.55 26.04
N GLU A 294 0.62 9.32 26.91
CA GLU A 294 -0.12 10.24 27.78
C GLU A 294 -0.71 11.37 26.92
N THR A 295 -2.04 11.39 26.76
CA THR A 295 -2.78 12.35 25.91
C THR A 295 -2.85 13.78 26.48
N GLY A 296 -1.73 14.33 26.99
CA GLY A 296 -1.67 15.65 27.63
C GLY A 296 -0.83 16.66 26.85
N GLU A 297 -1.17 17.96 26.93
CA GLU A 297 -0.42 19.09 26.35
C GLU A 297 0.95 19.36 27.06
N GLY A 298 1.61 18.34 27.60
CA GLY A 298 2.86 18.48 28.37
C GLY A 298 3.97 17.57 27.84
N ASP A 299 5.22 17.94 28.11
CA ASP A 299 6.38 17.10 27.81
C ASP A 299 6.23 15.70 28.46
N PRO A 300 6.61 14.62 27.77
CA PRO A 300 6.54 13.26 28.31
C PRO A 300 7.22 13.17 29.67
N LEU A 301 6.49 12.74 30.70
CA LEU A 301 7.02 12.67 32.06
C LEU A 301 7.79 11.38 32.29
N ALA A 302 8.97 11.49 32.90
CA ALA A 302 9.72 10.32 33.33
C ALA A 302 8.91 9.51 34.37
N PHE A 303 8.90 8.18 34.23
CA PHE A 303 8.23 7.30 35.17
C PHE A 303 9.20 6.40 35.92
N GLN A 304 8.68 5.79 36.99
CA GLN A 304 9.41 4.84 37.83
C GLN A 304 8.79 3.46 37.67
N VAL A 305 9.55 2.53 37.11
CA VAL A 305 9.15 1.13 37.05
C VAL A 305 10.20 0.31 37.77
N ASN A 306 9.78 -0.47 38.78
CA ASN A 306 10.64 -1.32 39.60
C ASN A 306 11.86 -0.59 40.24
N GLY A 307 11.74 0.71 40.51
CA GLY A 307 12.81 1.53 41.10
C GLY A 307 13.85 2.05 40.11
N VAL A 308 13.60 1.90 38.79
CA VAL A 308 14.38 2.50 37.71
C VAL A 308 13.60 3.68 37.15
N THR A 309 14.27 4.84 37.03
CA THR A 309 13.74 5.99 36.29
C THR A 309 13.86 5.72 34.80
N LEU A 310 12.75 5.86 34.10
CA LEU A 310 12.68 5.70 32.65
C LEU A 310 12.29 7.05 32.06
N HIS A 311 13.01 7.43 31.02
CA HIS A 311 12.88 8.67 30.29
C HIS A 311 12.27 8.38 28.93
N TYR A 312 11.47 9.31 28.41
CA TYR A 312 10.95 9.21 27.06
C TYR A 312 12.12 9.09 26.08
N ALA A 313 11.96 8.17 25.13
CA ALA A 313 12.94 7.92 24.09
C ALA A 313 12.33 8.21 22.72
N TYR A 314 11.16 7.65 22.43
CA TYR A 314 10.57 7.68 21.10
C TYR A 314 9.04 7.61 21.13
N ALA A 315 8.39 8.31 20.20
CA ALA A 315 7.02 8.00 19.82
C ALA A 315 7.05 6.76 18.92
N GLY A 316 6.04 5.90 19.04
CA GLY A 316 5.99 4.64 18.33
C GLY A 316 6.00 4.78 16.80
N ASP A 317 5.38 5.85 16.28
CA ASP A 317 5.37 6.18 14.85
C ASP A 317 6.75 6.62 14.32
N GLN A 318 7.49 7.41 15.08
CA GLN A 318 8.87 7.79 14.78
C GLN A 318 9.78 6.57 14.76
N PHE A 319 9.70 5.73 15.81
CA PHE A 319 10.47 4.49 15.89
C PHE A 319 10.18 3.58 14.71
N ARG A 320 8.89 3.39 14.38
CA ARG A 320 8.47 2.59 13.23
C ARG A 320 9.03 3.14 11.92
N SER A 321 8.92 4.45 11.69
CA SER A 321 9.39 5.09 10.46
C SER A 321 10.88 4.84 10.20
N VAL A 322 11.71 4.91 11.25
CA VAL A 322 13.15 4.62 11.15
C VAL A 322 13.41 3.15 10.82
N VAL A 323 12.68 2.23 11.47
CA VAL A 323 12.82 0.77 11.21
C VAL A 323 12.39 0.41 9.79
N GLU A 324 11.23 0.90 9.35
CA GLU A 324 10.67 0.64 8.02
C GLU A 324 11.60 1.15 6.91
N LEU A 325 12.08 2.39 7.04
CA LEU A 325 13.01 2.95 6.06
C LEU A 325 14.33 2.17 6.00
N ALA A 326 14.88 1.75 7.15
CA ALA A 326 16.09 0.92 7.18
C ALA A 326 15.89 -0.42 6.45
N VAL A 327 14.72 -1.05 6.60
CA VAL A 327 14.37 -2.30 5.93
C VAL A 327 14.12 -2.08 4.44
N GLU A 328 13.50 -0.96 4.05
CA GLU A 328 13.29 -0.60 2.65
C GLU A 328 14.62 -0.42 1.91
N GLN A 329 15.55 0.33 2.51
CA GLN A 329 16.88 0.55 1.92
C GLN A 329 17.71 -0.74 1.87
N LYS A 330 17.58 -1.60 2.90
CA LYS A 330 18.35 -2.84 3.02
C LYS A 330 17.48 -3.96 3.64
N PRO A 331 16.81 -4.80 2.82
CA PRO A 331 15.88 -5.82 3.31
C PRO A 331 16.43 -6.82 4.34
N ALA A 332 17.77 -7.01 4.37
CA ALA A 332 18.46 -7.87 5.32
C ALA A 332 19.27 -7.08 6.37
N VAL A 333 18.86 -5.85 6.69
CA VAL A 333 19.52 -4.98 7.68
C VAL A 333 19.55 -5.62 9.07
N SER A 334 20.69 -5.47 9.76
CA SER A 334 20.87 -6.02 11.10
C SER A 334 20.18 -5.14 12.15
N ALA A 335 19.84 -5.71 13.31
CA ALA A 335 19.31 -4.93 14.42
C ALA A 335 20.33 -3.87 14.92
N GLU A 336 21.63 -4.16 14.84
CA GLU A 336 22.69 -3.20 15.20
C GLU A 336 22.72 -1.98 14.27
N ASP A 337 22.56 -2.20 12.96
CA ASP A 337 22.45 -1.10 11.98
C ASP A 337 21.17 -0.26 12.20
N ILE A 338 20.05 -0.91 12.54
CA ILE A 338 18.80 -0.20 12.86
C ILE A 338 18.95 0.62 14.15
N ILE A 339 19.57 0.07 15.20
CA ILE A 339 19.86 0.81 16.43
C ILE A 339 20.74 2.04 16.12
N ARG A 340 21.73 1.91 15.23
CA ARG A 340 22.54 3.04 14.78
C ARG A 340 21.69 4.11 14.07
N ALA A 341 20.72 3.72 13.25
CA ALA A 341 19.82 4.66 12.58
C ALA A 341 18.86 5.34 13.57
N LEU A 342 18.33 4.61 14.56
CA LEU A 342 17.55 5.20 15.64
C LEU A 342 18.38 6.24 16.40
N ASN A 343 19.59 5.91 16.82
CA ASN A 343 20.43 6.89 17.51
C ASN A 343 20.77 8.11 16.64
N HIS A 344 20.99 7.89 15.33
CA HIS A 344 21.19 8.99 14.39
C HIS A 344 19.97 9.90 14.29
N TYR A 345 18.77 9.33 14.19
CA TYR A 345 17.53 10.11 14.11
C TYR A 345 17.31 10.95 15.37
N SER A 346 17.58 10.41 16.56
CA SER A 346 17.51 11.18 17.82
C SER A 346 18.51 12.35 17.85
N ASP A 347 19.76 12.12 17.42
CA ASP A 347 20.80 13.15 17.47
C ASP A 347 20.62 14.27 16.42
N TYR A 348 20.04 13.95 15.26
CA TYR A 348 20.06 14.83 14.08
C TYR A 348 18.68 15.18 13.50
N ASP A 349 17.60 14.53 13.93
CA ASP A 349 16.25 14.65 13.37
C ASP A 349 16.22 14.44 11.84
N ASP A 350 17.02 13.48 11.37
CA ASP A 350 17.14 13.08 9.96
C ASP A 350 17.37 11.55 9.87
N PHE A 351 17.09 10.97 8.71
CA PHE A 351 17.24 9.55 8.46
C PHE A 351 18.66 9.20 8.02
N LEU A 352 19.17 8.09 8.57
CA LEU A 352 20.46 7.55 8.17
C LEU A 352 20.33 6.73 6.87
N ASP A 353 21.03 7.14 5.82
CA ASP A 353 21.20 6.33 4.61
C ASP A 353 22.08 5.09 4.90
N MET A 354 21.59 3.91 4.51
CA MET A 354 22.25 2.63 4.67
C MET A 354 23.13 2.32 3.46
N GLU A 355 24.41 2.05 3.70
CA GLU A 355 25.35 1.54 2.68
C GLU A 355 25.20 0.03 2.37
#